data_AF-A0ABD1GQK4-F1
#
_entry.id   AF-A0ABD1GQK4-F1
#
_cell.length_a   1.000
_cell.length_b   1.000
_cell.length_c   1.000
_cell.angle_alpha   90.00
_cell.angle_beta   90.00
_cell.angle_gamma   90.00
#
_symmetry.space_group_name_H-M   'P 1'
#
loop_
_entity.id
_entity.type
_entity.pdbx_description
1 polymer ?
#
loop_
_entity_poly.entity_id
_entity_poly.type
_entity_poly.pdbx_seq_one_letter_code
_entity_poly.pdbx_strand_id
1 'polypeptide(L)'
;MDDGEKLTSLMSSDGRIFQVEDTITGDVLAKIIDHCRCHIDHKFNLLGDEAISAWDRHLVNVDEKTLIDLLVASHFLGVKDLFTLIMVSVADMMKQKSVGSMDQLRNLLVFNCRLD
;
A
#
# COMPACT_ATOMS: atom_id res chain seq x y z
N MET A 1 -27.38 -13.41 9.73
CA MET A 1 -27.10 -12.03 9.27
C MET A 1 -25.59 -11.96 9.38
N ASP A 2 -24.93 -11.78 8.25
CA ASP A 2 -23.50 -11.92 8.12
C ASP A 2 -22.87 -10.66 8.74
N ASP A 3 -22.36 -10.81 9.96
CA ASP A 3 -21.77 -9.74 10.74
C ASP A 3 -20.39 -9.49 10.15
N GLY A 4 -20.38 -8.80 9.00
CA GLY A 4 -19.21 -8.56 8.15
C GLY A 4 -17.97 -8.41 8.98
N GLU A 5 -17.13 -9.45 8.95
CA GLU A 5 -15.87 -9.51 9.68
C GLU A 5 -15.10 -8.23 9.33
N LYS A 6 -15.07 -7.28 10.27
CA LYS A 6 -14.35 -6.04 10.11
C LYS A 6 -12.90 -6.42 9.80
N LEU A 7 -12.46 -6.05 8.60
CA LEU A 7 -11.09 -6.10 8.08
C LEU A 7 -10.06 -5.31 8.92
N THR A 8 -10.33 -5.07 10.20
CA THR A 8 -9.55 -4.22 11.11
C THR A 8 -8.56 -4.99 11.97
N SER A 9 -8.58 -6.33 11.90
CA SER A 9 -7.66 -7.19 12.65
C SER A 9 -6.84 -8.04 11.69
N LEU A 10 -5.56 -7.70 11.51
CA LEU A 10 -4.63 -8.55 10.79
C LEU A 10 -3.89 -9.44 11.79
N MET A 11 -4.15 -10.75 11.76
CA MET A 11 -3.39 -11.71 12.56
C MET A 11 -2.06 -12.03 11.88
N SER A 12 -0.98 -11.68 12.55
CA SER A 12 0.37 -12.13 12.21
C SER A 12 0.57 -13.59 12.58
N SER A 13 1.52 -14.26 11.91
CA SER A 13 1.80 -15.69 12.08
C SER A 13 2.34 -16.08 13.47
N ASP A 14 2.83 -15.11 14.23
CA ASP A 14 3.24 -15.22 15.63
C ASP A 14 2.09 -15.00 16.63
N GLY A 15 0.85 -14.88 16.13
CA GLY A 15 -0.35 -14.67 16.96
C GLY A 15 -0.57 -13.22 17.38
N ARG A 16 0.22 -12.26 16.87
CA ARG A 16 0.01 -10.84 17.15
C ARG A 16 -1.11 -10.28 16.26
N ILE A 17 -2.10 -9.66 16.89
CA ILE A 17 -3.15 -8.93 16.19
C ILE A 17 -2.66 -7.50 15.94
N PHE A 18 -2.50 -7.14 14.66
CA PHE A 18 -2.35 -5.75 14.24
C PHE A 18 -3.73 -5.12 14.14
N GLN A 19 -4.00 -4.17 15.03
CA GLN A 19 -5.15 -3.29 14.88
C GLN A 19 -4.83 -2.26 13.81
N VAL A 20 -5.43 -2.44 12.65
CA VAL A 20 -5.39 -1.44 11.59
C VAL A 20 -6.56 -0.50 11.87
N GLU A 21 -6.29 0.79 12.06
CA GLU A 21 -7.37 1.76 12.18
C GLU A 21 -8.21 1.70 10.90
N ASP A 22 -9.52 1.56 11.06
CA ASP A 22 -10.55 1.60 10.01
C ASP A 22 -10.69 2.99 9.37
N THR A 23 -9.85 3.94 9.76
CA THR A 23 -9.93 5.34 9.38
C THR A 23 -8.88 5.68 8.33
N ILE A 24 -9.30 5.81 7.08
CA ILE A 24 -8.46 6.39 6.04
C ILE A 24 -8.39 7.90 6.29
N THR A 25 -7.19 8.41 6.55
CA THR A 25 -6.99 9.86 6.71
C THR A 25 -7.18 10.59 5.38
N GLY A 26 -7.62 11.85 5.44
CA GLY A 26 -7.81 12.68 4.24
C GLY A 26 -6.53 12.81 3.39
N ASP A 27 -5.36 12.81 4.05
CA ASP A 27 -4.06 12.90 3.39
C ASP A 27 -3.73 11.65 2.56
N VAL A 28 -4.04 10.46 3.10
CA VAL A 28 -3.85 9.18 2.39
C VAL A 28 -4.81 9.11 1.20
N LEU A 29 -6.08 9.50 1.39
CA LEU A 29 -7.05 9.54 0.30
C LEU A 29 -6.63 10.52 -0.79
N ALA A 30 -6.11 11.70 -0.44
CA ALA A 30 -5.61 12.68 -1.40
C ALA A 30 -4.48 12.09 -2.26
N LYS A 31 -3.52 11.40 -1.64
CA LYS A 31 -2.43 10.71 -2.37
C LYS A 31 -2.95 9.66 -3.35
N ILE A 32 -3.98 8.89 -2.98
CA ILE A 32 -4.59 7.89 -3.87
C ILE A 32 -5.28 8.58 -5.05
N ILE A 33 -6.02 9.65 -4.80
CA ILE A 33 -6.68 10.44 -5.84
C ILE A 33 -5.64 11.02 -6.82
N ASP A 34 -4.54 11.56 -6.31
CA ASP A 34 -3.47 12.13 -7.14
C ASP A 34 -2.76 11.04 -7.96
N HIS A 35 -2.56 9.85 -7.40
CA HIS A 35 -2.07 8.69 -8.16
C HIS A 35 -3.01 8.34 -9.31
N CYS A 36 -4.32 8.24 -9.06
CA CYS A 36 -5.30 7.95 -10.11
C CYS A 36 -5.29 9.01 -11.21
N ARG A 37 -5.19 10.30 -10.87
CA ARG A 37 -5.12 11.39 -11.86
C ARG A 37 -3.87 11.29 -12.73
N CYS A 38 -2.71 11.10 -12.11
CA CYS A 38 -1.44 10.98 -12.84
C CYS A 38 -1.46 9.79 -13.83
N HIS A 39 -2.01 8.64 -13.41
CA HIS A 39 -2.10 7.45 -14.26
C HIS A 39 -3.13 7.60 -15.40
N ILE A 40 -4.20 8.38 -15.18
CA ILE A 40 -5.13 8.77 -16.24
C ILE A 40 -4.45 9.67 -17.27
N ASP A 41 -3.72 10.69 -16.83
CA ASP A 41 -3.01 11.62 -17.73
C ASP A 41 -1.95 10.90 -18.56
N HIS A 42 -1.23 9.94 -17.97
CA HIS A 42 -0.33 9.06 -18.72
C HIS A 42 -1.07 8.18 -19.74
N LYS A 43 -2.22 7.60 -19.38
CA LYS A 43 -3.06 6.83 -20.32
C LYS A 43 -3.53 7.64 -21.52
N PHE A 44 -3.67 8.96 -21.36
CA PHE A 44 -3.98 9.90 -22.44
C PHE A 44 -2.73 10.45 -23.18
N ASN A 45 -1.55 9.87 -22.94
CA ASN A 45 -0.26 10.29 -23.49
C ASN A 45 0.09 11.76 -23.17
N LEU A 46 -0.45 12.31 -22.07
CA LEU A 46 -0.14 13.67 -21.60
C LEU A 46 1.12 13.69 -20.71
N LEU A 47 1.56 12.52 -20.24
CA LEU A 47 2.77 12.29 -19.46
C LEU A 47 3.60 11.17 -20.10
N GLY A 48 4.91 11.37 -20.23
CA GLY A 48 5.83 10.33 -20.69
C GLY A 48 6.19 9.31 -19.60
N ASP A 49 6.67 8.14 -20.02
CA ASP A 49 7.04 7.00 -19.15
C ASP A 49 8.01 7.38 -18.02
N GLU A 50 8.94 8.30 -18.29
CA GLU A 50 9.90 8.77 -17.28
C GLU A 50 9.23 9.62 -16.19
N ALA A 51 8.25 10.44 -16.56
CA ALA A 51 7.53 11.29 -15.63
C ALA A 51 6.64 10.48 -14.69
N ILE A 52 5.96 9.45 -15.21
CA ILE A 52 5.15 8.56 -14.36
C ILE A 52 6.02 7.68 -13.46
N SER A 53 7.16 7.19 -13.95
CA SER A 53 8.11 6.42 -13.11
C SER A 53 8.69 7.28 -11.97
N ALA A 54 9.00 8.55 -12.25
CA ALA A 54 9.47 9.49 -11.22
C ALA A 54 8.37 9.79 -10.20
N TRP A 55 7.12 9.96 -10.66
CA TRP A 55 5.95 10.16 -9.81
C TRP A 55 5.72 8.97 -8.88
N ASP A 56 5.67 7.75 -9.44
CA ASP A 56 5.46 6.52 -8.67
C ASP A 56 6.54 6.34 -7.59
N ARG A 57 7.81 6.64 -7.93
CA ARG A 57 8.92 6.61 -6.95
C ARG A 57 8.73 7.65 -5.85
N HIS A 58 8.22 8.84 -6.16
CA HIS A 58 7.96 9.88 -5.18
C HIS A 58 6.79 9.51 -4.25
N LEU A 59 5.75 8.91 -4.81
CA LEU A 59 4.55 8.50 -4.09
C LEU A 59 4.86 7.47 -2.99
N VAL A 60 5.72 6.49 -3.30
CA VAL A 60 6.13 5.44 -2.35
C VAL A 60 7.30 5.83 -1.46
N ASN A 61 7.93 6.99 -1.68
CA ASN A 61 9.01 7.51 -0.84
C ASN A 61 8.44 8.28 0.36
N VAL A 62 7.68 7.58 1.20
CA VAL A 62 7.09 8.07 2.44
C VAL A 62 7.54 7.19 3.61
N ASP A 63 7.21 7.58 4.84
CA ASP A 63 7.52 6.77 6.02
C ASP A 63 6.72 5.45 6.04
N GLU A 64 7.20 4.48 6.81
CA GLU A 64 6.61 3.14 6.88
C GLU A 64 5.14 3.15 7.31
N LYS A 65 4.76 4.04 8.23
CA LYS A 65 3.37 4.16 8.66
C LYS A 65 2.48 4.63 7.51
N THR A 66 2.89 5.70 6.81
CA THR A 66 2.16 6.18 5.63
C THR A 66 2.09 5.13 4.50
N LEU A 67 3.15 4.31 4.31
CA LEU A 67 3.13 3.20 3.35
C LEU A 67 2.09 2.13 3.73
N ILE A 68 1.99 1.77 5.01
CA ILE A 68 0.99 0.83 5.51
C ILE A 68 -0.42 1.40 5.31
N ASP A 69 -0.63 2.67 5.63
CA ASP A 69 -1.92 3.34 5.45
C ASP A 69 -2.33 3.37 3.97
N LEU A 70 -1.38 3.68 3.07
CA LEU A 70 -1.60 3.63 1.61
C LEU A 70 -1.92 2.21 1.13
N LEU A 71 -1.25 1.19 1.66
CA LEU A 71 -1.45 -0.20 1.28
C LEU A 71 -2.86 -0.69 1.66
N VAL A 72 -3.27 -0.42 2.89
CA VAL A 72 -4.61 -0.75 3.40
C VAL A 72 -5.68 0.00 2.62
N ALA A 73 -5.51 1.31 2.41
CA ALA A 73 -6.47 2.12 1.68
C ALA A 73 -6.57 1.72 0.20
N SER A 74 -5.46 1.36 -0.44
CA SER A 74 -5.45 0.88 -1.84
C SER A 74 -6.17 -0.46 -1.99
N HIS A 75 -5.98 -1.37 -1.03
CA HIS A 75 -6.71 -2.63 -0.99
C HIS A 75 -8.21 -2.40 -0.78
N PHE A 76 -8.58 -1.57 0.18
CA PHE A 76 -9.97 -1.24 0.48
C PHE A 76 -10.70 -0.59 -0.70
N LEU A 77 -10.04 0.34 -1.39
CA LEU A 77 -10.59 1.04 -2.56
C LEU A 77 -10.47 0.24 -3.87
N GLY A 78 -9.76 -0.89 -3.87
CA GLY A 78 -9.60 -1.76 -5.03
C GLY A 78 -8.64 -1.23 -6.11
N VAL A 79 -7.71 -0.33 -5.76
CA VAL A 79 -6.74 0.26 -6.69
C VAL A 79 -5.52 -0.67 -6.83
N LYS A 80 -5.63 -1.65 -7.73
CA LYS A 80 -4.62 -2.72 -7.91
C LYS A 80 -3.23 -2.23 -8.32
N ASP A 81 -3.17 -1.21 -9.17
CA ASP A 81 -1.89 -0.68 -9.67
C ASP A 81 -1.09 -0.03 -8.54
N LEU A 82 -1.76 0.77 -7.71
CA LEU A 82 -1.16 1.38 -6.52
C LEU A 82 -0.75 0.33 -5.48
N PHE A 83 -1.61 -0.66 -5.23
CA PHE A 83 -1.28 -1.77 -4.34
C PHE A 83 0.00 -2.48 -4.81
N THR A 84 0.08 -2.83 -6.09
CA THR A 84 1.24 -3.52 -6.67
C THR A 84 2.50 -2.66 -6.58
N LEU A 85 2.40 -1.36 -6.86
CA LEU A 85 3.50 -0.41 -6.73
C LEU A 85 4.05 -0.37 -5.30
N ILE A 86 3.17 -0.28 -4.29
CA ILE A 86 3.57 -0.30 -2.88
C ILE A 86 4.25 -1.63 -2.53
N MET A 87 3.69 -2.76 -2.98
CA MET A 87 4.27 -4.09 -2.77
C MET A 87 5.69 -4.21 -3.34
N VAL A 88 5.92 -3.70 -4.54
CA VAL A 88 7.25 -3.67 -5.18
C VAL A 88 8.21 -2.79 -4.37
N SER A 89 7.77 -1.60 -3.94
CA SER A 89 8.58 -0.70 -3.11
C SER A 89 9.00 -1.37 -1.79
N VAL A 90 8.06 -2.02 -1.10
CA VAL A 90 8.33 -2.77 0.14
C VAL A 90 9.32 -3.91 -0.11
N ALA A 91 9.16 -4.66 -1.20
CA ALA A 91 10.09 -5.73 -1.57
C ALA A 91 11.51 -5.21 -1.81
N ASP A 92 11.66 -4.05 -2.45
CA ASP A 92 12.97 -3.42 -2.66
C ASP A 92 13.57 -2.86 -1.37
N MET A 93 12.76 -2.31 -0.47
CA MET A 93 13.21 -1.90 0.87
C MET A 93 13.72 -3.10 1.67
N MET A 94 13.04 -4.26 1.59
CA MET A 94 13.46 -5.52 2.23
C MET A 94 14.78 -6.07 1.68
N LYS A 95 15.08 -5.85 0.39
CA LYS A 95 16.38 -6.22 -0.19
C LYS A 95 17.51 -5.30 0.29
N GLN A 96 17.20 -4.03 0.61
CA GLN A 96 18.21 -3.01 0.90
C GLN A 96 18.48 -2.79 2.41
N LYS A 97 17.54 -3.10 3.31
CA LYS A 97 17.69 -2.93 4.77
C LYS A 97 17.55 -4.25 5.54
N SER A 98 18.36 -4.41 6.61
CA SER A 98 18.27 -5.53 7.55
C SER A 98 16.89 -5.55 8.24
N VAL A 99 16.34 -6.76 8.36
CA VAL A 99 14.93 -7.14 8.56
C VAL A 99 14.20 -6.47 9.74
N GLY A 100 14.91 -5.89 10.71
CA GLY A 100 14.33 -5.47 12.00
C GLY A 100 13.43 -4.22 12.01
N SER A 101 13.47 -3.36 10.98
CA SER A 101 12.55 -2.20 10.92
C SER A 101 11.25 -2.50 10.19
N MET A 102 11.21 -3.48 9.28
CA MET A 102 10.08 -3.74 8.38
C MET A 102 9.21 -4.92 8.79
N ASP A 103 9.30 -5.37 10.05
CA ASP A 103 8.58 -6.54 10.52
C ASP A 103 7.05 -6.38 10.40
N GLN A 104 6.53 -5.16 10.55
CA GLN A 104 5.10 -4.87 10.39
C GLN A 104 4.64 -5.06 8.93
N LEU A 105 5.37 -4.47 7.99
CA LEU A 105 5.12 -4.65 6.56
C LEU A 105 5.28 -6.13 6.14
N ARG A 106 6.35 -6.80 6.59
CA ARG A 106 6.60 -8.21 6.29
C ARG A 106 5.45 -9.13 6.70
N ASN A 107 4.91 -8.92 7.90
CA ASN A 107 3.78 -9.73 8.39
C ASN A 107 2.51 -9.49 7.58
N LEU A 108 2.29 -8.25 7.12
CA LEU A 108 1.14 -7.88 6.29
C LEU A 108 1.24 -8.47 4.87
N LEU A 109 2.44 -8.58 4.28
CA LEU A 109 2.67 -9.25 2.99
C LEU A 109 2.38 -10.76 3.05
N VAL A 110 2.77 -11.42 4.14
CA VAL A 110 2.58 -12.88 4.33
C VAL A 110 1.09 -13.23 4.46
N PHE A 111 0.25 -12.30 4.94
CA PHE A 111 -1.20 -12.49 5.00
C PHE A 111 -1.87 -12.26 3.63
N ASN A 112 -1.48 -11.21 2.90
CA ASN A 112 -2.13 -10.84 1.63
C ASN A 112 -1.74 -11.73 0.43
N CYS A 113 -0.50 -12.23 0.35
CA CYS A 113 -0.09 -13.16 -0.71
C CYS A 113 -0.53 -14.62 -0.49
N ARG A 114 -1.24 -14.91 0.62
CA ARG A 114 -1.71 -16.26 0.99
C ARG A 114 -3.21 -16.45 0.79
N LEU A 115 -3.86 -15.49 0.12
CA LEU A 115 -5.28 -15.51 -0.24
C LEU A 115 -5.55 -16.05 -1.66
N ASP A 116 -4.57 -16.70 -2.29
CA ASP A 116 -4.78 -17.58 -3.46
C ASP A 116 -4.92 -19.04 -3.02
#